data_AF-A0AB37T7Y7-F1
#
_entry.id   AF-A0AB37T7Y7-F1
#
_cell.length_a   1.000
_cell.length_b   1.000
_cell.length_c   1.000
_cell.angle_alpha   90.00
_cell.angle_beta   90.00
_cell.angle_gamma   90.00
#
_symmetry.space_group_name_H-M   'P 1'
#
loop_
_entity.id
_entity.type
_entity.pdbx_description
1 polymer ?
#
loop_
_entity_poly.entity_id
_entity_poly.type
_entity_poly.pdbx_seq_one_letter_code
_entity_poly.pdbx_strand_id
1 'polypeptide(L)'
;MLEALAALSVDASSPDGAVSVSVNTDGVMTRLRVTEAVSRMSPAEIADAVMRTYQEAQQESAKRSAKLMAPIGNAGYITDRLRWRVGFTPSFQETGETVTPPVPRRIPAVTENVVLKDRSEEPAGPAEDEQPEPAESDDQYYEQGLRYRPSW
;
A
#
# COMPACT_ATOMS: atom_id res chain seq x y z
N MET A 1 -10.73 -24.98 6.29
CA MET A 1 -9.89 -24.24 5.32
C MET A 1 -9.12 -23.10 5.98
N LEU A 2 -9.76 -22.22 6.77
CA LEU A 2 -9.08 -21.17 7.55
C LEU A 2 -7.98 -21.69 8.50
N GLU A 3 -8.18 -22.84 9.16
CA GLU A 3 -7.15 -23.44 10.03
C GLU A 3 -5.90 -23.92 9.28
N ALA A 4 -6.05 -24.43 8.06
CA ALA A 4 -4.93 -24.87 7.24
C ALA A 4 -4.08 -23.69 6.75
N LEU A 5 -4.71 -22.55 6.45
CA LEU A 5 -4.02 -21.30 6.14
C LEU A 5 -3.31 -20.71 7.36
N ALA A 6 -3.91 -20.82 8.55
CA ALA A 6 -3.27 -20.44 9.81
C ALA A 6 -2.06 -21.33 10.18
N ALA A 7 -2.08 -22.61 9.81
CA ALA A 7 -0.94 -23.50 10.02
C ALA A 7 0.30 -23.11 9.18
N LEU A 8 0.10 -22.33 8.10
CA LEU A 8 1.13 -21.87 7.19
C LEU A 8 1.48 -20.38 7.38
N SER A 9 0.85 -19.69 8.34
CA SER A 9 1.21 -18.32 8.67
C SER A 9 2.43 -18.24 9.58
N VAL A 10 3.13 -17.11 9.49
CA VAL A 10 4.23 -16.73 10.39
C VAL A 10 3.76 -15.57 11.25
N ASP A 11 3.97 -15.67 12.56
CA ASP A 11 3.70 -14.63 13.54
C ASP A 11 5.01 -13.94 13.95
N ALA A 12 5.02 -12.62 13.97
CA ALA A 12 6.07 -11.80 14.55
C ALA A 12 5.47 -10.82 15.57
N SER A 13 6.25 -10.40 16.55
CA SER A 13 5.83 -9.40 17.53
C SER A 13 6.92 -8.38 17.77
N SER A 14 6.53 -7.13 18.01
CA SER A 14 7.45 -6.07 18.37
C SER A 14 8.16 -6.40 19.69
N PRO A 15 9.39 -5.90 19.92
CA PRO A 15 10.17 -6.24 21.12
C PRO A 15 9.49 -5.87 22.45
N ASP A 16 8.64 -4.86 22.43
CA ASP A 16 7.84 -4.38 23.58
C ASP A 16 6.49 -5.10 23.73
N GLY A 17 6.14 -6.01 22.81
CA GLY A 17 4.85 -6.70 22.78
C GLY A 17 3.66 -5.80 22.48
N ALA A 18 3.89 -4.57 22.00
CA ALA A 18 2.83 -3.64 21.64
C ALA A 18 2.07 -4.10 20.39
N VAL A 19 2.76 -4.73 19.44
CA VAL A 19 2.23 -5.13 18.14
C VAL A 19 2.57 -6.58 17.85
N SER A 20 1.62 -7.34 17.31
CA SER A 20 1.84 -8.66 16.72
C SER A 20 1.22 -8.74 15.34
N VAL A 21 1.94 -9.28 14.38
CA VAL A 21 1.52 -9.42 12.98
C VAL A 21 1.61 -10.89 12.56
N SER A 22 0.57 -11.39 11.90
CA SER A 22 0.61 -12.68 11.21
C SER A 22 0.61 -12.44 9.70
N VAL A 23 1.47 -13.14 8.97
CA VAL A 23 1.54 -13.12 7.51
C VAL A 23 1.41 -14.52 6.93
N ASN A 24 0.86 -14.65 5.73
CA ASN A 24 0.83 -15.93 5.01
C ASN A 24 2.19 -16.25 4.33
N THR A 25 2.27 -17.38 3.63
CA THR A 25 3.44 -17.83 2.87
C THR A 25 3.85 -16.89 1.73
N ASP A 26 2.91 -16.07 1.24
CA ASP A 26 3.14 -15.05 0.21
C ASP A 26 3.61 -13.71 0.80
N GLY A 27 3.71 -13.61 2.13
CA GLY A 27 4.13 -12.41 2.84
C GLY A 27 3.03 -11.35 2.95
N VAL A 28 1.77 -11.73 2.73
CA VAL A 28 0.60 -10.86 2.91
C VAL A 28 0.15 -10.93 4.36
N MET A 29 -0.07 -9.78 4.99
CA MET A 29 -0.62 -9.70 6.35
C MET A 29 -2.05 -10.26 6.39
N THR A 30 -2.27 -11.23 7.27
CA THR A 30 -3.58 -11.86 7.50
C THR A 30 -4.17 -11.48 8.86
N ARG A 31 -3.34 -10.96 9.77
CA ARG A 31 -3.77 -10.51 11.09
C ARG A 31 -2.84 -9.45 11.64
N LEU A 32 -3.43 -8.45 12.28
CA LEU A 32 -2.75 -7.46 13.11
C LEU A 32 -3.40 -7.48 14.49
N ARG A 33 -2.58 -7.51 15.55
CA ARG A 33 -3.00 -7.36 16.93
C ARG A 33 -2.18 -6.25 17.57
N VAL A 34 -2.86 -5.42 18.34
CA VAL A 34 -2.24 -4.36 19.13
C VAL A 34 -2.69 -4.53 20.57
N THR A 35 -1.76 -4.41 21.49
CA THR A 35 -2.03 -4.53 22.93
C THR A 35 -2.19 -3.15 23.55
N GLU A 36 -2.60 -3.09 24.81
CA GLU A 36 -2.79 -1.83 25.52
C GLU A 36 -1.50 -1.03 25.72
N ALA A 37 -0.33 -1.65 25.48
CA ALA A 37 0.96 -0.97 25.50
C ALA A 37 1.04 0.19 24.49
N VAL A 38 0.30 0.13 23.38
CA VAL A 38 0.27 1.23 22.39
C VAL A 38 -0.34 2.52 22.93
N SER A 39 -1.09 2.48 24.04
CA SER A 39 -1.67 3.67 24.67
C SER A 39 -0.62 4.68 25.12
N ARG A 40 0.64 4.24 25.30
CA ARG A 40 1.78 5.07 25.68
C ARG A 40 2.62 5.55 24.50
N MET A 41 2.26 5.14 23.28
CA MET A 41 2.98 5.45 22.05
C MET A 41 2.24 6.55 21.29
N SER A 42 2.99 7.41 20.61
CA SER A 42 2.44 8.30 19.59
C SER A 42 1.98 7.51 18.36
N PRO A 43 1.06 8.05 17.54
CA PRO A 43 0.62 7.40 16.31
C PRO A 43 1.77 7.05 15.35
N ALA A 44 2.81 7.89 15.30
CA ALA A 44 4.00 7.64 14.49
C ALA A 44 4.78 6.41 14.99
N GLU A 45 5.00 6.32 16.31
CA GLU A 45 5.68 5.17 16.91
C GLU A 45 4.91 3.86 16.71
N ILE A 46 3.57 3.90 16.72
CA ILE A 46 2.73 2.74 16.42
C ILE A 46 2.92 2.31 14.96
N ALA A 47 2.89 3.27 14.02
CA ALA A 47 3.09 2.97 12.60
C ALA A 47 4.46 2.33 12.35
N ASP A 48 5.52 2.89 12.93
CA ASP A 48 6.87 2.36 12.83
C ASP A 48 6.99 0.96 13.43
N ALA A 49 6.37 0.72 14.59
CA ALA A 49 6.35 -0.58 15.23
C ALA A 49 5.64 -1.63 14.37
N VAL A 50 4.49 -1.28 13.78
CA VAL A 50 3.74 -2.16 12.87
C VAL A 50 4.57 -2.48 11.64
N MET A 51 5.13 -1.47 10.98
CA MET A 51 5.85 -1.64 9.73
C MET A 51 7.14 -2.45 9.90
N ARG A 52 7.86 -2.24 11.01
CA ARG A 52 9.03 -3.04 11.39
C ARG A 52 8.66 -4.50 11.66
N THR A 53 7.66 -4.73 12.50
CA THR A 53 7.20 -6.08 12.86
C THR A 53 6.68 -6.84 11.62
N TYR A 54 6.03 -6.14 10.70
CA TYR A 54 5.56 -6.72 9.44
C TYR A 54 6.71 -7.16 8.54
N GLN A 55 7.76 -6.35 8.40
CA GLN A 55 8.95 -6.75 7.61
C GLN A 55 9.63 -8.00 8.18
N GLU A 56 9.80 -8.05 9.50
CA GLU A 56 10.36 -9.22 10.16
C GLU A 56 9.53 -10.48 9.86
N ALA A 57 8.20 -10.37 9.94
CA ALA A 57 7.29 -11.45 9.57
C ALA A 57 7.43 -11.85 8.09
N GLN A 58 7.55 -10.88 7.17
CA GLN A 58 7.72 -11.14 5.74
C GLN A 58 9.03 -11.85 5.41
N GLN A 59 10.13 -11.44 6.05
CA GLN A 59 11.44 -12.07 5.89
C GLN A 59 11.42 -13.50 6.44
N GLU A 60 10.83 -13.70 7.62
CA GLU A 60 10.73 -15.03 8.22
C GLU A 60 9.82 -15.96 7.40
N SER A 61 8.71 -15.45 6.88
CA SER A 61 7.87 -16.15 5.90
C SER A 61 8.65 -16.53 4.65
N ALA A 62 9.48 -15.64 4.11
CA ALA A 62 10.33 -15.94 2.95
C ALA A 62 11.35 -17.05 3.25
N LYS A 63 12.03 -16.99 4.41
CA LYS A 63 12.99 -18.02 4.85
C LYS A 63 12.32 -19.38 5.01
N ARG A 64 11.16 -19.43 5.67
CA ARG A 64 10.39 -20.67 5.89
C ARG A 64 9.92 -21.27 4.57
N SER A 65 9.39 -20.44 3.67
CA SER A 65 8.97 -20.87 2.34
C SER A 65 10.15 -21.37 1.50
N ALA A 66 11.32 -20.72 1.54
CA ALA A 66 12.53 -21.19 0.86
C ALA A 66 12.99 -22.56 1.39
N LYS A 67 12.93 -22.77 2.71
CA LYS A 67 13.26 -24.07 3.33
C LYS A 67 12.32 -25.19 2.89
N LEU A 68 11.02 -24.91 2.75
CA LEU A 68 10.03 -25.89 2.27
C LEU A 68 10.22 -26.24 0.80
N MET A 69 10.67 -25.28 -0.02
CA MET A 69 10.87 -25.48 -1.46
C MET A 69 12.23 -26.10 -1.82
N ALA A 70 13.20 -26.11 -0.91
CA ALA A 70 14.54 -26.66 -1.15
C ALA A 70 14.58 -28.08 -1.78
N PRO A 71 13.70 -29.03 -1.42
CA PRO A 71 13.69 -30.37 -2.03
C PRO A 71 13.20 -30.41 -3.49
N ILE A 72 12.41 -29.43 -3.91
CA ILE A 72 11.75 -29.39 -5.23
C ILE A 72 12.67 -28.72 -6.27
N GLY A 73 13.80 -28.15 -5.83
CA GLY A 73 14.78 -27.48 -6.66
C GLY A 73 14.58 -25.96 -6.73
N ASN A 74 15.63 -25.26 -7.15
CA ASN A 74 15.72 -23.80 -7.04
C ASN A 74 15.27 -23.04 -8.30
N ALA A 75 14.51 -23.70 -9.19
CA ALA A 75 14.15 -23.16 -10.50
C ALA A 75 12.68 -22.72 -10.53
N GLY A 76 12.43 -21.47 -10.94
CA GLY A 76 11.09 -20.94 -11.18
C GLY A 76 10.79 -19.61 -10.49
N TYR A 77 9.73 -18.94 -10.96
CA TYR A 77 9.29 -17.62 -10.51
C TYR A 77 9.08 -17.52 -8.98
N ILE A 78 8.55 -18.57 -8.36
CA ILE A 78 8.27 -18.59 -6.92
C ILE A 78 9.56 -18.50 -6.11
N THR A 79 10.60 -19.24 -6.50
CA THR A 79 11.90 -19.26 -5.83
C THR A 79 12.63 -17.93 -5.95
N ASP A 80 12.55 -17.29 -7.12
CA ASP A 80 13.13 -15.94 -7.34
C ASP A 80 12.40 -14.87 -6.53
N ARG A 81 11.06 -14.94 -6.46
CA ARG A 81 10.25 -14.04 -5.62
C ARG A 81 10.61 -14.18 -4.14
N LEU A 82 10.82 -15.41 -3.67
CA LEU A 82 11.25 -15.67 -2.30
C LEU A 82 12.64 -15.10 -2.03
N ARG A 83 13.59 -15.30 -2.96
CA ARG A 83 14.94 -14.73 -2.84
C ARG A 83 14.91 -13.21 -2.74
N TRP A 84 14.11 -12.55 -3.58
CA TRP A 84 13.93 -11.11 -3.55
C TRP A 84 13.38 -10.64 -2.20
N ARG A 85 12.36 -11.33 -1.67
CA ARG A 85 11.75 -10.99 -0.36
C ARG A 85 12.69 -11.20 0.83
N VAL A 86 13.61 -12.18 0.77
CA VAL A 86 14.63 -12.37 1.81
C VAL A 86 15.64 -11.23 1.84
N GLY A 87 16.03 -10.71 0.67
CA GLY A 87 17.02 -9.62 0.56
C GLY A 87 16.43 -8.21 0.64
N PHE A 88 15.11 -8.07 0.58
CA PHE A 88 14.45 -6.78 0.58
C PHE A 88 14.45 -6.14 1.98
N THR A 89 15.17 -5.03 2.10
CA THR A 89 15.15 -4.15 3.28
C THR A 89 14.61 -2.80 2.83
N PRO A 90 13.35 -2.45 3.14
CA PRO A 90 12.81 -1.13 2.82
C PRO A 90 13.57 -0.06 3.59
N SER A 91 14.06 0.95 2.89
CA SER A 91 14.42 2.22 3.53
C SER A 91 13.12 2.95 3.84
N PHE A 92 12.66 2.87 5.09
CA PHE A 92 11.73 3.89 5.56
C PHE A 92 12.54 5.17 5.62
N GLN A 93 12.17 6.12 4.79
CA GLN A 93 12.52 7.49 5.10
C GLN A 93 11.90 7.73 6.47
N GLU A 94 12.74 7.94 7.49
CA GLU A 94 12.35 8.76 8.62
C GLU A 94 11.92 10.09 7.99
N THR A 95 10.66 10.20 7.60
CA THR A 95 10.03 11.49 7.37
C THR A 95 9.94 12.11 8.75
N GLY A 96 11.08 12.62 9.25
CA GLY A 96 11.17 13.69 10.23
C GLY A 96 10.63 15.00 9.65
N GLU A 97 9.62 14.91 8.78
CA GLU A 97 8.76 16.02 8.46
C GLU A 97 7.92 16.20 9.70
N THR A 98 8.38 17.09 10.58
CA THR A 98 7.53 17.71 11.59
C THR A 98 6.24 18.09 10.89
N VAL A 99 5.19 17.29 11.09
CA VAL A 99 3.82 17.65 10.73
C VAL A 99 3.55 18.87 11.58
N THR A 100 3.84 20.04 11.01
CA THR A 100 3.56 21.31 11.66
C THR A 100 2.05 21.30 11.82
N PRO A 101 1.49 21.37 13.03
CA PRO A 101 0.05 21.44 13.19
C PRO A 101 -0.44 22.59 12.32
N PRO A 102 -1.53 22.44 11.55
CA PRO A 102 -2.07 23.54 10.77
C PRO A 102 -2.36 24.67 11.77
N VAL A 103 -1.59 25.75 11.68
CA VAL A 103 -1.86 26.96 12.44
C VAL A 103 -3.32 27.32 12.16
N PRO A 104 -4.20 27.44 13.17
CA PRO A 104 -5.56 27.87 12.93
C PRO A 104 -5.45 29.26 12.30
N ARG A 105 -5.71 29.36 10.99
CA ARG A 105 -5.84 30.64 10.31
C ARG A 105 -7.01 31.32 10.96
N ARG A 106 -6.74 32.23 11.89
CA ARG A 106 -7.73 33.14 12.45
C ARG A 106 -8.19 34.00 11.27
N ILE A 107 -9.33 33.64 10.69
CA ILE A 107 -9.99 34.45 9.69
C ILE A 107 -10.34 35.76 10.41
N PRO A 108 -9.81 36.93 10.00
CA PRO A 108 -10.37 38.18 10.50
C PRO A 108 -11.85 38.20 10.07
N ALA A 109 -12.74 38.48 11.01
CA ALA A 109 -14.15 38.68 10.73
C ALA A 109 -14.30 39.93 9.86
N VAL A 110 -14.17 39.74 8.56
CA VAL A 110 -14.56 40.70 7.54
C VAL A 110 -15.99 40.31 7.18
N THR A 111 -16.94 40.97 7.84
CA THR A 111 -18.33 41.01 7.40
C THR A 111 -18.39 41.81 6.10
N GLU A 112 -18.18 41.13 4.98
CA GLU A 112 -18.49 41.64 3.67
C GLU A 112 -19.46 40.64 3.03
N ASN A 113 -20.67 41.12 2.75
CA ASN A 113 -21.74 40.36 2.11
C ASN A 113 -21.28 39.86 0.74
N VAL A 114 -20.73 38.65 0.66
CA VAL A 114 -20.52 37.95 -0.60
C VAL A 114 -21.86 37.35 -1.00
N VAL A 115 -22.61 38.11 -1.81
CA VAL A 115 -23.76 37.59 -2.54
C VAL A 115 -23.23 36.52 -3.51
N LEU A 116 -23.57 35.26 -3.26
CA LEU A 116 -23.35 34.15 -4.20
C LEU A 116 -24.05 34.52 -5.51
N LYS A 117 -23.29 34.68 -6.61
CA LYS A 117 -23.89 34.88 -7.93
C LYS A 117 -24.64 33.62 -8.32
N ASP A 118 -25.95 33.77 -8.50
CA ASP A 118 -26.81 32.75 -9.06
C ASP A 118 -26.37 32.45 -10.50
N ARG A 119 -26.05 31.18 -10.78
CA ARG A 119 -25.54 30.71 -12.07
C ARG A 119 -26.62 30.03 -12.91
N SER A 120 -27.89 30.22 -12.57
CA SER A 120 -29.00 29.49 -13.18
C SER A 120 -29.42 30.03 -14.55
N GLU A 121 -28.80 31.12 -15.04
CA GLU A 121 -29.14 31.75 -16.32
C GLU A 121 -27.91 32.01 -17.22
N GLU A 122 -26.94 31.09 -17.26
CA GLU A 122 -25.90 31.14 -18.31
C GLU A 122 -26.53 30.63 -19.64
N PRO A 123 -26.62 31.43 -20.71
CA PRO A 123 -27.15 30.97 -21.99
C PRO A 123 -26.23 29.90 -22.56
N ALA A 124 -26.84 28.83 -23.12
CA ALA A 124 -26.12 27.73 -23.75
C ALA A 124 -25.05 28.27 -24.72
N GLY A 125 -23.78 28.05 -24.36
CA GLY A 125 -22.65 28.33 -25.22
C GLY A 125 -22.71 27.51 -26.52
N PRO A 126 -22.01 27.94 -27.58
CA PRO A 126 -22.03 27.25 -28.86
C PRO A 126 -21.52 25.81 -28.71
N ALA A 127 -22.19 24.89 -29.42
CA ALA A 127 -21.96 23.45 -29.41
C ALA A 127 -20.47 23.12 -29.45
N GLU A 128 -20.03 22.31 -28.49
CA GLU A 128 -18.71 21.72 -28.48
C GLU A 128 -18.50 20.96 -29.78
N ASP A 129 -17.49 21.39 -30.54
CA ASP A 129 -17.00 20.71 -31.73
C ASP A 129 -16.82 19.22 -31.44
N GLU A 130 -17.25 18.41 -32.40
CA GLU A 130 -17.22 16.96 -32.42
C GLU A 130 -15.92 16.42 -31.81
N GLN A 131 -16.06 15.76 -30.66
CA GLN A 131 -15.02 14.93 -30.08
C GLN A 131 -14.59 13.91 -31.15
N PRO A 132 -13.32 13.89 -31.59
CA PRO A 132 -12.87 12.85 -32.51
C PRO A 132 -13.05 11.50 -31.80
N GLU A 133 -13.72 10.57 -32.48
CA GLU A 133 -14.02 9.21 -32.04
C GLU A 133 -12.84 8.59 -31.28
N PRO A 134 -13.09 7.82 -30.20
CA PRO A 134 -12.02 7.13 -29.49
C PRO A 134 -11.31 6.19 -30.46
N ALA A 135 -10.08 6.55 -30.82
CA ALA A 135 -9.19 5.66 -31.53
C ALA A 135 -8.92 4.45 -30.63
N GLU A 136 -9.34 3.28 -31.12
CA GLU A 136 -9.13 1.94 -30.58
C GLU A 136 -10.14 1.53 -29.48
N SER A 137 -11.04 0.60 -29.83
CA SER A 137 -11.87 -0.09 -28.84
C SER A 137 -11.02 -1.11 -28.07
N ASP A 138 -11.37 -1.36 -26.80
CA ASP A 138 -10.66 -2.32 -25.94
C ASP A 138 -10.49 -3.70 -26.61
N ASP A 139 -11.42 -4.10 -27.47
CA ASP A 139 -11.35 -5.35 -28.22
C ASP A 139 -10.17 -5.38 -29.21
N GLN A 140 -9.86 -4.26 -29.88
CA GLN A 140 -8.69 -4.16 -30.77
C GLN A 140 -7.37 -4.26 -30.00
N TYR A 141 -7.34 -3.78 -28.75
CA TYR A 141 -6.16 -3.88 -27.89
C TYR A 141 -5.82 -5.34 -27.54
N TYR A 142 -6.83 -6.17 -27.29
CA TYR A 142 -6.63 -7.59 -26.97
C TYR A 142 -6.38 -8.46 -28.22
N GLU A 143 -6.98 -8.14 -29.37
CA GLU A 143 -6.73 -8.86 -30.62
C GLU A 143 -5.33 -8.61 -31.19
N GLN A 144 -4.76 -7.41 -30.99
CA GLN A 144 -3.51 -7.03 -31.63
C GLN A 144 -2.24 -7.60 -30.96
N GLY A 145 -2.39 -8.27 -29.81
CA GLY A 145 -1.33 -8.97 -29.09
C GLY A 145 -0.28 -8.04 -28.47
N LEU A 146 0.32 -8.47 -27.35
CA LEU A 146 1.36 -7.69 -26.65
C LEU A 146 2.58 -7.45 -27.55
N ARG A 147 2.64 -6.26 -28.17
CA ARG A 147 3.82 -5.81 -28.89
C ARG A 147 4.85 -5.32 -27.88
N TYR A 148 5.72 -6.24 -27.45
CA TYR A 148 6.96 -5.84 -26.78
C TYR A 148 7.81 -5.05 -27.77
N ARG A 149 7.85 -3.73 -27.61
CA ARG A 149 8.87 -2.89 -28.25
C ARG A 149 10.02 -2.78 -27.24
N PRO A 150 11.17 -3.43 -27.48
CA PRO A 150 12.32 -3.23 -26.63
C PRO A 150 12.84 -1.81 -26.89
N SER A 151 12.59 -0.92 -25.95
CA SER A 151 13.42 0.25 -25.78
C SER A 151 14.56 -0.16 -24.84
N TRP A 152 15.77 -0.11 -25.41
CA TRP A 152 17.11 -0.27 -24.83
C TRP A 152 17.51 -1.62 -24.22
#